data_AF-A0A1F8MEY3-F1
#
_entry.id   AF-A0A1F8MEY3-F1
#
_cell.length_a   1.000
_cell.length_b   1.000
_cell.length_c   1.000
_cell.angle_alpha   90.00
_cell.angle_beta   90.00
_cell.angle_gamma   90.00
#
_symmetry.space_group_name_H-M   'P 1'
#
loop_
_entity.id
_entity.type
_entity.pdbx_description
1 polymer ?
#
loop_
_entity_poly.entity_id
_entity_poly.type
_entity_poly.pdbx_seq_one_letter_code
_entity_poly.pdbx_strand_id
1 'polypeptide(L)'
;MEGLEKVVQELRVNSIEGEIWIDGSFVTEKMNPEDVDLVLRIAAQFYENATQTRREAVNWLASNLRNTHLCHSYYFMEWPEDHTNYWVGQYMYNYWMRQFGFSRSNEMKGIPVVVL
;
A
#
# COMPACT_ATOMS: atom_id res chain seq x y z
N MET A 1 3.66 0.39 15.50
CA MET A 1 4.92 -0.30 15.14
C MET A 1 5.79 0.77 14.51
N GLU A 2 6.97 1.03 15.06
CA GLU A 2 7.80 2.20 14.70
C GLU A 2 8.11 2.26 13.18
N GLY A 3 8.36 1.11 12.54
CA GLY A 3 8.62 1.05 11.10
C GLY A 3 7.46 1.55 10.25
N LEU A 4 6.24 1.08 10.53
CA LEU A 4 5.02 1.54 9.85
C LEU A 4 4.79 3.05 10.04
N GLU A 5 4.98 3.55 11.25
CA GLU A 5 4.81 4.98 11.56
C GLU A 5 5.79 5.85 10.76
N LYS A 6 7.05 5.42 10.64
CA LYS A 6 8.07 6.08 9.80
C LYS A 6 7.68 6.07 8.32
N VAL A 7 7.16 4.95 7.82
CA VAL A 7 6.68 4.84 6.43
C VAL A 7 5.55 5.83 6.15
N VAL A 8 4.54 5.87 7.01
CA VAL A 8 3.41 6.81 6.88
C VAL A 8 3.90 8.25 6.94
N GLN A 9 4.83 8.56 7.86
CA GLN A 9 5.38 9.90 7.99
C GLN A 9 6.17 10.34 6.76
N GLU A 10 7.00 9.47 6.20
CA GLU A 10 7.78 9.76 4.98
C GLU A 10 6.84 10.10 3.81
N LEU A 11 5.78 9.30 3.62
CA LEU A 11 4.80 9.55 2.56
C LEU A 11 4.05 10.87 2.77
N ARG A 12 3.69 11.22 4.00
CA ARG A 12 3.05 12.51 4.34
C ARG A 12 3.96 13.70 4.13
N VAL A 13 5.22 13.62 4.55
CA VAL A 13 6.22 14.69 4.35
C VAL A 13 6.42 14.97 2.86
N ASN A 14 6.40 13.93 2.03
CA ASN A 14 6.48 14.07 0.57
C ASN A 14 5.14 14.45 -0.09
N SER A 15 4.06 14.64 0.69
CA SER A 15 2.71 14.97 0.21
C SER A 15 2.21 13.95 -0.82
N ILE A 16 2.34 12.66 -0.50
CA ILE A 16 1.76 11.57 -1.28
C ILE A 16 0.25 11.51 -0.99
N GLU A 17 -0.56 11.49 -2.04
CA GLU A 17 -2.01 11.39 -1.94
C GLU A 17 -2.46 9.98 -2.29
N GLY A 18 -3.16 9.30 -1.37
CA GLY A 18 -3.62 7.93 -1.58
C GLY A 18 -4.04 7.21 -0.30
N GLU A 19 -4.19 5.89 -0.41
CA GLU A 19 -4.60 5.01 0.68
C GLU A 19 -3.53 3.95 0.92
N ILE A 20 -3.14 3.74 2.17
CA ILE A 20 -2.35 2.58 2.57
C ILE A 20 -3.30 1.54 3.14
N TRP A 21 -3.36 0.38 2.51
CA TRP A 21 -4.04 -0.78 3.04
C TRP A 21 -3.05 -1.60 3.86
N ILE A 22 -3.50 -2.07 5.02
CA ILE A 22 -2.66 -2.76 5.99
C ILE A 22 -3.16 -4.19 6.17
N ASP A 23 -2.24 -5.15 6.18
CA ASP A 23 -2.52 -6.53 6.52
C ASP A 23 -1.32 -7.19 7.25
N GLY A 24 -1.33 -8.50 7.31
CA GLY A 24 -0.29 -9.33 7.89
C GLY A 24 -0.59 -9.73 9.32
N SER A 25 0.42 -10.27 9.99
CA SER A 25 0.27 -10.67 11.39
C SER A 25 -0.01 -9.48 12.32
N PHE A 26 0.33 -8.26 11.87
CA PHE A 26 0.12 -7.00 12.60
C PHE A 26 -1.35 -6.70 12.95
N VAL A 27 -2.29 -7.08 12.09
CA VAL A 27 -3.72 -6.79 12.29
C VAL A 27 -4.48 -7.97 12.93
N THR A 28 -3.75 -8.87 13.60
CA THR A 28 -4.30 -10.04 14.30
C THR A 28 -4.07 -9.94 15.81
N GLU A 29 -4.52 -10.92 16.57
CA GLU A 29 -4.29 -11.00 18.03
C GLU A 29 -2.85 -11.40 18.41
N LYS A 30 -1.93 -11.53 17.44
CA LYS A 30 -0.52 -11.88 17.72
C LYS A 30 0.10 -10.74 18.56
N MET A 31 0.45 -11.04 19.81
CA MET A 31 1.01 -10.07 20.77
C MET A 31 2.26 -9.34 20.25
N ASN A 32 3.10 -10.00 19.45
CA ASN A 32 4.33 -9.44 18.88
C ASN A 32 4.38 -9.78 17.39
N PRO A 33 3.73 -9.00 16.51
CA PRO A 33 3.82 -9.20 15.07
C PRO A 33 5.25 -8.90 14.59
N GLU A 34 5.75 -9.75 13.69
CA GLU A 34 7.13 -9.66 13.19
C GLU A 34 7.29 -8.63 12.07
N ASP A 35 6.20 -8.36 11.37
CA ASP A 35 6.11 -7.53 10.19
C ASP A 35 4.70 -6.97 10.01
N VAL A 36 4.60 -6.01 9.09
CA VAL A 36 3.34 -5.50 8.56
C VAL A 36 3.35 -5.64 7.04
N ASP A 37 2.24 -6.06 6.44
CA ASP A 37 2.06 -6.02 5.00
C ASP A 37 1.34 -4.72 4.62
N LEU A 38 1.87 -4.00 3.64
CA LEU A 38 1.37 -2.71 3.19
C LEU A 38 1.20 -2.69 1.68
N VAL A 39 0.08 -2.15 1.20
CA VAL A 39 -0.05 -1.77 -0.20
C VAL A 39 -0.58 -0.34 -0.31
N LEU A 40 0.17 0.51 -1.00
CA LEU A 40 -0.23 1.87 -1.32
C LEU A 40 -1.05 1.89 -2.61
N ARG A 41 -2.27 2.39 -2.53
CA ARG A 41 -3.17 2.68 -3.64
C ARG A 41 -3.10 4.17 -3.96
N ILE A 42 -2.74 4.51 -5.19
CA ILE A 42 -2.65 5.90 -5.67
C ILE A 42 -3.31 6.07 -7.03
N ALA A 43 -3.79 7.28 -7.32
CA ALA A 43 -4.20 7.62 -8.68
C ALA A 43 -2.99 7.64 -9.62
N ALA A 44 -3.10 7.02 -10.79
CA ALA A 44 -2.04 7.07 -11.81
C ALA A 44 -1.73 8.51 -12.21
N GLN A 45 -2.76 9.35 -12.36
CA GLN A 45 -2.61 10.77 -12.69
C GLN A 45 -1.79 11.52 -11.63
N PHE A 46 -1.91 11.18 -10.34
CA PHE A 46 -1.06 11.76 -9.29
C PHE A 46 0.40 11.41 -9.54
N TYR A 47 0.70 10.14 -9.80
CA TYR A 47 2.08 9.67 -10.02
C TYR A 47 2.70 10.22 -11.32
N GLU A 48 1.93 10.31 -12.40
CA GLU A 48 2.40 10.84 -13.68
C GLU A 48 2.76 12.33 -13.59
N ASN A 49 1.95 13.11 -12.86
CA ASN A 49 2.19 14.54 -12.64
C ASN A 49 3.08 14.84 -11.43
N ALA A 50 3.53 13.81 -10.72
CA ALA A 50 4.34 13.97 -9.52
C ALA A 50 5.69 14.64 -9.84
N THR A 51 6.21 15.36 -8.85
CA THR A 51 7.62 15.79 -8.88
C THR A 51 8.53 14.56 -8.77
N GLN A 52 9.80 14.73 -9.12
CA GLN A 52 10.79 13.65 -8.99
C GLN A 52 10.86 13.12 -7.55
N THR A 53 10.88 14.01 -6.56
CA THR A 53 10.89 13.67 -5.13
C THR A 53 9.68 12.82 -4.72
N ARG A 54 8.47 13.17 -5.21
CA ARG A 54 7.26 12.38 -4.94
C ARG A 54 7.32 10.99 -5.55
N ARG A 55 7.82 10.87 -6.79
CA ARG A 55 8.05 9.55 -7.41
C ARG A 55 9.06 8.73 -6.65
N GLU A 56 10.14 9.35 -6.17
CA GLU A 56 11.16 8.68 -5.35
C GLU A 56 10.58 8.15 -4.03
N ALA A 57 9.69 8.89 -3.37
CA ALA A 57 9.02 8.40 -2.16
C ALA A 57 8.13 7.16 -2.44
N VAL A 58 7.38 7.15 -3.54
CA VAL A 58 6.59 5.97 -3.96
C VAL A 58 7.50 4.80 -4.33
N ASN A 59 8.59 5.06 -5.08
CA ASN A 59 9.56 4.02 -5.46
C ASN A 59 10.33 3.47 -4.26
N TRP A 60 10.63 4.31 -3.28
CA TRP A 60 11.21 3.90 -2.00
C TRP A 60 10.28 2.92 -1.28
N LEU A 61 8.98 3.23 -1.18
CA LEU A 61 8.01 2.29 -0.63
C LEU A 61 8.02 0.97 -1.43
N ALA A 62 8.08 1.04 -2.76
CA ALA A 62 8.08 -0.14 -3.63
C ALA A 62 9.36 -1.00 -3.55
N SER A 63 10.42 -0.51 -2.91
CA SER A 63 11.70 -1.23 -2.78
C SER A 63 11.67 -2.42 -1.81
N ASN A 64 10.51 -2.69 -1.20
CA ASN A 64 10.29 -3.62 -0.09
C ASN A 64 11.08 -3.23 1.17
N LEU A 65 10.39 -2.70 2.16
CA LEU A 65 10.97 -2.16 3.38
C LEU A 65 11.11 -3.21 4.51
N ARG A 66 11.07 -4.51 4.20
CA ARG A 66 11.08 -5.57 5.23
C ARG A 66 12.31 -5.52 6.11
N ASN A 67 13.49 -5.32 5.53
CA ASN A 67 14.75 -5.37 6.29
C ASN A 67 15.05 -4.08 7.07
N THR A 68 14.40 -2.97 6.72
CA THR A 68 14.68 -1.65 7.31
C THR A 68 13.56 -1.17 8.23
N HIS A 69 12.31 -1.53 7.94
CA HIS A 69 11.12 -1.07 8.64
C HIS A 69 10.17 -2.21 9.04
N LEU A 70 10.55 -3.47 8.83
CA LEU A 70 9.67 -4.63 9.04
C LEU A 70 8.35 -4.53 8.27
N CYS A 71 8.36 -3.87 7.11
CA CYS A 71 7.18 -3.67 6.28
C CYS A 71 7.36 -4.35 4.91
N HIS A 72 6.54 -5.35 4.58
CA HIS A 72 6.43 -5.83 3.20
C HIS A 72 5.57 -4.85 2.42
N SER A 73 6.22 -4.01 1.64
CA SER A 73 5.58 -2.85 1.03
C SER A 73 5.45 -2.98 -0.49
N TYR A 74 4.26 -2.66 -0.97
CA TYR A 74 3.88 -2.69 -2.38
C TYR A 74 3.10 -1.43 -2.74
N TYR A 75 2.83 -1.25 -4.02
CA TYR A 75 1.88 -0.24 -4.49
C TYR A 75 1.18 -0.70 -5.76
N PHE A 76 0.03 -0.10 -6.05
CA PHE A 76 -0.60 -0.16 -7.36
C PHE A 76 -1.26 1.17 -7.70
N MET A 77 -1.51 1.36 -8.99
CA MET A 77 -2.12 2.59 -9.50
C MET A 77 -3.55 2.35 -9.96
N GLU A 78 -4.39 3.34 -9.71
CA GLU A 78 -5.73 3.45 -10.27
C GLU A 78 -5.72 4.30 -11.52
N TRP A 79 -6.26 3.73 -12.59
CA TRP A 79 -6.31 4.37 -13.89
C TRP A 79 -7.74 4.85 -14.16
N PRO A 80 -7.93 5.99 -14.85
CA PRO A 80 -9.23 6.40 -15.36
C PRO A 80 -9.87 5.35 -16.28
N GLU A 81 -11.20 5.27 -16.33
CA GLU A 81 -11.94 4.26 -17.12
C GLU A 81 -11.65 4.33 -18.62
N ASP A 82 -11.35 5.51 -19.14
CA ASP A 82 -11.01 5.76 -20.54
C ASP A 82 -9.52 5.53 -20.86
N HIS A 83 -8.69 5.20 -19.88
CA HIS A 83 -7.26 4.96 -20.07
C HIS A 83 -6.98 3.51 -20.48
N THR A 84 -6.00 3.30 -21.37
CA THR A 84 -5.62 1.96 -21.87
C THR A 84 -5.17 0.99 -20.78
N ASN A 85 -4.67 1.50 -19.65
CA ASN A 85 -4.27 0.72 -18.48
C ASN A 85 -5.38 0.53 -17.44
N TYR A 86 -6.62 0.99 -17.71
CA TYR A 86 -7.76 0.81 -16.79
C TYR A 86 -7.90 -0.62 -16.30
N TRP A 87 -7.86 -1.58 -17.24
CA TRP A 87 -7.99 -2.99 -16.95
C TRP A 87 -6.88 -3.52 -16.03
N VAL A 88 -5.65 -2.99 -16.16
CA VAL A 88 -4.52 -3.36 -15.28
C VAL A 88 -4.78 -2.86 -13.86
N GLY A 89 -5.27 -1.62 -13.73
CA GLY A 89 -5.65 -1.05 -12.44
C GLY A 89 -6.75 -1.87 -11.75
N GLN A 90 -7.80 -2.24 -12.49
CA GLN A 90 -8.88 -3.09 -11.98
C GLN A 90 -8.39 -4.49 -11.60
N TYR A 91 -7.50 -5.09 -12.40
CA TYR A 91 -6.89 -6.36 -12.07
C TYR A 91 -6.11 -6.29 -10.75
N MET A 92 -5.26 -5.27 -10.57
CA MET A 92 -4.47 -5.09 -9.36
C MET A 92 -5.34 -4.78 -8.13
N TYR A 93 -6.39 -3.97 -8.29
CA TYR A 93 -7.36 -3.70 -7.23
C TYR A 93 -8.00 -5.00 -6.73
N ASN A 94 -8.52 -5.83 -7.64
CA ASN A 94 -9.14 -7.10 -7.29
C ASN A 94 -8.14 -8.11 -6.70
N TYR A 95 -6.91 -8.13 -7.21
CA TYR A 95 -5.82 -8.94 -6.66
C TYR A 95 -5.56 -8.56 -5.20
N TRP A 96 -5.31 -7.28 -4.90
CA TRP A 96 -5.01 -6.82 -3.54
C TRP A 96 -6.21 -6.92 -2.61
N MET A 97 -7.42 -6.63 -3.10
CA MET A 97 -8.64 -6.85 -2.33
C MET A 97 -8.79 -8.32 -1.93
N ARG A 98 -8.45 -9.26 -2.82
CA ARG A 98 -8.45 -10.68 -2.49
C ARG A 98 -7.38 -11.04 -1.47
N GLN A 99 -6.16 -10.50 -1.61
CA GLN A 99 -5.05 -10.78 -0.68
C GLN A 99 -5.32 -10.22 0.72
N PHE A 100 -5.79 -8.96 0.81
CA PHE A 100 -5.94 -8.23 2.08
C PHE A 100 -7.32 -8.39 2.70
N GLY A 101 -8.36 -8.69 1.91
CA GLY A 101 -9.74 -8.82 2.39
C GLY A 101 -10.09 -10.22 2.89
N PHE A 102 -9.17 -11.18 2.82
CA PHE A 102 -9.43 -12.56 3.20
C PHE A 102 -8.31 -13.16 4.05
N SER A 103 -8.67 -14.06 4.98
CA SER A 103 -7.69 -14.89 5.69
C SER A 103 -7.12 -15.97 4.78
N ARG A 104 -6.06 -16.66 5.23
CA ARG A 104 -5.51 -17.84 4.52
C ARG A 104 -6.51 -18.99 4.38
N SER A 105 -7.53 -19.01 5.24
CA SER A 105 -8.64 -19.96 5.21
C SER A 105 -9.82 -19.47 4.36
N ASN A 106 -9.64 -18.39 3.58
CA ASN A 106 -10.66 -17.75 2.74
C ASN A 106 -11.85 -17.14 3.50
N GLU A 107 -11.69 -16.81 4.77
CA GLU A 107 -12.71 -16.09 5.53
C GLU A 107 -12.60 -14.59 5.23
N MET A 108 -13.74 -13.93 5.02
CA MET A 108 -13.77 -12.48 4.81
C MET A 108 -13.33 -11.74 6.08
N LYS A 109 -12.52 -10.70 5.90
CA LYS A 109 -12.12 -9.77 6.96
C LYS A 109 -12.13 -8.34 6.44
N GLY A 110 -12.15 -7.38 7.36
CA GLY A 110 -11.97 -5.97 7.02
C GLY A 110 -10.53 -5.67 6.61
N ILE A 111 -10.35 -4.61 5.83
CA ILE A 111 -9.03 -4.06 5.47
C ILE A 111 -8.86 -2.73 6.21
N PRO A 112 -7.96 -2.62 7.18
CA PRO A 112 -7.60 -1.34 7.76
C PRO A 112 -6.96 -0.42 6.71
N VAL A 113 -7.43 0.82 6.65
CA VAL A 113 -6.98 1.82 5.69
C VAL A 113 -6.47 3.06 6.41
N VAL A 114 -5.30 3.54 6.01
CA VAL A 114 -4.77 4.85 6.39
C VAL A 114 -4.83 5.77 5.17
N VAL A 115 -5.56 6.87 5.32
CA VAL A 115 -5.63 7.93 4.29
C VAL A 115 -4.44 8.88 4.48
N LEU A 116 -3.76 9.19 3.38
CA LEU A 116 -2.60 10.09 3.32
C LEU A 116 -2.99 11.51 2.94
#